data_AF-D3D5N9-F1
#
_entry.id   AF-D3D5N9-F1
#
_cell.length_a   1.000
_cell.length_b   1.000
_cell.length_c   1.000
_cell.angle_alpha   90.00
_cell.angle_beta   90.00
_cell.angle_gamma   90.00
#
_symmetry.space_group_name_H-M   'P 1'
#
loop_
_entity.id
_entity.type
_entity.pdbx_description
1 polymer ?
#
loop_
_entity_poly.entity_id
_entity_poly.type
_entity_poly.pdbx_seq_one_letter_code
_entity_poly.pdbx_strand_id
1 'polypeptide(L)'
;MDEFITEAVLAKLEERQAVAADLGPWTGQTELDRVTAKIGVLRQQWQTDQISDGLFFTTVRELEERARELTRDRNRHEAAVSRARVDVTDVRRRWEADELDLSQKRAYVREALHAVIVHPAGKGRGARGTFDPDLLELLWRE
;
A
#
# COMPACT_ATOMS: atom_id res chain seq x y z
N MET A 1 -7.75 20.19 -19.04
CA MET A 1 -8.46 19.44 -17.97
C MET A 1 -8.18 17.95 -18.07
N ASP A 2 -8.59 17.26 -19.13
CA ASP A 2 -8.41 15.79 -19.25
C ASP A 2 -6.93 15.37 -19.17
N GLU A 3 -6.06 16.06 -19.91
CA GLU A 3 -4.61 15.89 -19.85
C GLU A 3 -4.05 16.13 -18.45
N PHE A 4 -4.49 17.20 -17.77
CA PHE A 4 -4.05 17.52 -16.40
C PHE A 4 -4.46 16.43 -15.39
N ILE A 5 -5.70 15.94 -15.47
CA ILE A 5 -6.19 14.87 -14.60
C ILE A 5 -5.45 13.56 -14.89
N THR A 6 -5.22 13.27 -16.17
CA THR A 6 -4.47 12.09 -16.62
C THR A 6 -3.06 12.11 -16.05
N GLU A 7 -2.31 13.20 -16.25
CA GLU A 7 -0.96 13.35 -15.72
C GLU A 7 -0.92 13.26 -14.20
N ALA A 8 -1.86 13.90 -13.50
CA ALA A 8 -1.93 13.81 -12.05
C ALA A 8 -2.17 12.38 -11.57
N VAL A 9 -3.06 11.63 -12.23
CA VAL A 9 -3.33 10.22 -11.91
C VAL A 9 -2.10 9.36 -12.16
N LEU A 10 -1.45 9.50 -13.32
CA LEU A 10 -0.25 8.75 -13.67
C LEU A 10 0.88 9.04 -12.68
N ALA A 11 1.15 10.31 -12.38
CA ALA A 11 2.16 10.70 -11.40
C ALA A 11 1.86 10.14 -10.00
N LYS A 12 0.59 10.10 -9.58
CA LYS A 12 0.22 9.51 -8.28
C LYS A 12 0.45 8.01 -8.23
N LEU A 13 0.13 7.30 -9.32
CA LEU A 13 0.40 5.88 -9.44
C LEU A 13 1.91 5.62 -9.37
N GLU A 14 2.71 6.40 -10.10
CA GLU A 14 4.18 6.32 -10.11
C GLU A 14 4.78 6.59 -8.72
N GLU A 15 4.28 7.59 -7.99
CA GLU A 15 4.69 7.87 -6.61
C GLU A 15 4.45 6.65 -5.70
N ARG A 16 3.25 6.04 -5.77
CA ARG A 16 2.93 4.83 -4.99
C ARG A 16 3.87 3.67 -5.31
N GLN A 17 4.22 3.52 -6.59
CA GLN A 17 5.17 2.50 -7.02
C GLN A 17 6.58 2.76 -6.48
N ALA A 18 7.07 3.99 -6.58
CA ALA A 18 8.39 4.38 -6.09
C ALA A 18 8.52 4.12 -4.58
N VAL A 19 7.51 4.51 -3.80
CA VAL A 19 7.47 4.28 -2.35
C VAL A 19 7.59 2.79 -2.02
N ALA A 20 6.97 1.90 -2.78
CA ALA A 20 7.05 0.48 -2.49
C ALA A 20 8.26 -0.25 -3.06
N ALA A 21 8.84 0.25 -4.16
CA ALA A 21 10.14 -0.23 -4.63
C ALA A 21 11.22 -0.01 -3.55
N ASP A 22 11.08 1.07 -2.78
CA ASP A 22 12.00 1.42 -1.69
C ASP A 22 11.77 0.61 -0.40
N LEU A 23 10.61 -0.05 -0.24
CA LEU A 23 10.28 -0.82 0.98
C LEU A 23 11.15 -2.07 1.21
N GLY A 24 11.97 -2.47 0.23
CA GLY A 24 12.93 -3.58 0.35
C GLY A 24 12.28 -4.91 0.79
N PRO A 25 13.10 -5.95 1.05
CA PRO A 25 12.60 -7.18 1.66
C PRO A 25 12.23 -6.94 3.15
N TRP A 26 11.14 -7.53 3.61
CA TRP A 26 10.77 -7.49 5.02
C TRP A 26 11.86 -8.13 5.90
N THR A 27 12.44 -7.36 6.82
CA THR A 27 13.61 -7.77 7.62
C THR A 27 13.23 -8.58 8.86
N GLY A 28 11.94 -8.65 9.21
CA GLY A 28 11.45 -9.34 10.42
C GLY A 28 11.40 -10.87 10.32
N GLN A 29 11.69 -11.45 9.15
CA GLN A 29 11.58 -12.90 8.91
C GLN A 29 12.44 -13.71 9.86
N THR A 30 13.71 -13.33 10.03
CA THR A 30 14.64 -14.04 10.93
C THR A 30 14.16 -14.03 12.38
N GLU A 31 13.60 -12.91 12.85
CA GLU A 31 13.11 -12.83 14.24
C GLU A 31 11.80 -13.63 14.40
N LEU A 32 10.91 -13.61 13.40
CA LEU A 32 9.69 -14.42 13.42
C LEU A 32 10.02 -15.92 13.50
N ASP A 33 11.00 -16.37 12.71
CA ASP A 33 11.46 -17.76 12.72
C ASP A 33 12.08 -18.11 14.08
N ARG A 34 12.89 -17.22 14.64
CA ARG A 34 13.52 -17.40 15.95
C ARG A 34 12.49 -17.53 17.07
N VAL A 35 11.50 -16.64 17.11
CA VAL A 35 10.43 -16.66 18.13
C VAL A 35 9.58 -17.91 17.99
N THR A 36 9.21 -18.27 16.75
CA THR A 36 8.40 -19.47 16.46
C THR A 36 9.14 -20.75 16.88
N ALA A 37 10.44 -20.85 16.57
CA ALA A 37 11.27 -21.96 17.00
C ALA A 37 11.36 -22.04 18.53
N LYS A 38 11.52 -20.90 19.22
CA LYS A 38 11.59 -20.85 20.69
C LYS A 38 10.31 -21.33 21.35
N ILE A 39 9.14 -20.95 20.81
CA ILE A 39 7.84 -21.46 21.28
C ILE A 39 7.77 -22.99 21.11
N GLY A 40 8.23 -23.51 19.97
CA GLY A 40 8.29 -24.95 19.70
C GLY A 40 9.13 -25.71 20.72
N VAL A 41 10.33 -25.20 21.03
CA VAL A 41 11.23 -25.77 22.05
C VAL A 41 10.59 -25.76 23.44
N LEU A 42 10.00 -24.62 23.84
CA LEU A 42 9.32 -24.52 25.14
C LEU A 42 8.15 -25.49 25.26
N ARG A 43 7.37 -25.66 24.17
CA ARG A 43 6.27 -26.62 24.14
C ARG A 43 6.76 -28.06 24.33
N GLN A 44 7.87 -28.42 23.69
CA GLN A 44 8.47 -29.75 23.84
C GLN A 44 9.01 -29.99 25.26
N GLN A 45 9.71 -29.00 25.84
CA GLN A 45 10.22 -29.08 27.20
C GLN A 45 9.09 -29.22 28.23
N TRP A 46 7.99 -28.49 28.04
CA TRP A 46 6.81 -28.60 28.89
C TRP A 46 6.14 -29.97 28.77
N GLN A 47 5.96 -30.50 27.55
CA GLN A 47 5.37 -31.83 27.32
C GLN A 47 6.21 -32.98 27.89
N THR A 48 7.49 -32.75 28.17
CA THR A 48 8.42 -33.74 28.74
C THR A 48 8.71 -33.48 30.21
N ASP A 49 7.87 -32.67 30.87
CA ASP A 49 7.97 -32.30 32.29
C ASP A 49 9.32 -31.67 32.69
N GLN A 50 10.06 -31.10 31.73
CA GLN A 50 11.36 -30.44 31.99
C GLN A 50 11.19 -29.02 32.55
N ILE A 51 10.04 -28.39 32.33
CA ILE A 51 9.71 -27.06 32.82
C ILE A 51 8.31 -27.05 33.43
N SER A 52 8.12 -26.21 34.45
CA SER A 52 6.83 -26.07 35.12
C SER A 52 5.84 -25.24 34.30
N ASP A 53 4.55 -25.49 34.53
CA ASP A 53 3.44 -24.72 33.98
C ASP A 53 3.64 -23.21 34.14
N GLY A 54 4.01 -22.76 35.35
CA GLY A 54 4.22 -21.35 35.64
C GLY A 54 5.29 -20.70 34.76
N LEU A 55 6.40 -21.40 34.52
CA LEU A 55 7.48 -20.91 33.65
C LEU A 55 7.06 -20.93 32.17
N PHE A 56 6.38 -21.99 31.74
CA PHE A 56 5.89 -22.14 30.37
C PHE A 56 4.86 -21.06 30.02
N PHE A 57 3.76 -20.95 30.76
CA PHE A 57 2.65 -20.05 30.43
C PHE A 57 3.04 -18.57 30.51
N THR A 58 3.92 -18.20 31.44
CA THR A 58 4.42 -16.82 31.55
C THR A 58 5.26 -16.47 30.32
N THR A 59 6.21 -17.33 29.94
CA THR A 59 7.17 -17.07 28.86
C THR A 59 6.54 -17.19 27.47
N VAL A 60 5.68 -18.19 27.27
CA VAL A 60 5.04 -18.44 25.96
C VAL A 60 4.09 -17.32 25.58
N ARG A 61 3.36 -16.73 26.55
CA ARG A 61 2.45 -15.63 26.25
C ARG A 61 3.17 -14.45 25.60
N GLU A 62 4.31 -14.04 26.15
CA GLU A 62 5.12 -12.94 25.60
C GLU A 62 5.65 -13.26 24.20
N LEU A 63 6.11 -14.50 23.99
CA LEU A 63 6.59 -14.94 22.67
C LEU A 63 5.47 -15.00 21.62
N GLU A 64 4.28 -15.47 22.01
CA GLU A 64 3.11 -15.50 21.12
C GLU A 64 2.61 -14.10 20.77
N GLU A 65 2.65 -13.16 21.70
CA GLU A 65 2.38 -11.75 21.43
C GLU A 65 3.38 -11.19 20.43
N ARG A 66 4.68 -11.45 20.64
CA ARG A 66 5.73 -11.01 19.71
C ARG A 66 5.60 -11.62 18.31
N ALA A 67 5.28 -12.92 18.22
CA ALA A 67 5.04 -13.59 16.94
C ALA A 67 3.82 -12.99 16.22
N ARG A 68 2.76 -12.65 16.96
CA ARG A 68 1.56 -11.98 16.42
C ARG A 68 1.89 -10.59 15.88
N GLU A 69 2.69 -9.80 16.60
CA GLU A 69 3.17 -8.50 16.12
C GLU A 69 3.97 -8.62 14.83
N LEU A 70 4.96 -9.52 14.80
CA LEU A 70 5.79 -9.75 13.62
C LEU A 70 4.97 -10.24 12.42
N THR A 71 3.97 -11.10 12.66
CA THR A 71 3.05 -11.53 11.59
C THR A 71 2.21 -10.37 11.07
N ARG A 72 1.71 -9.50 11.96
CA ARG A 72 0.96 -8.30 11.54
C ARG A 72 1.83 -7.32 10.75
N ASP A 73 3.09 -7.18 11.13
CA ASP A 73 4.06 -6.36 10.44
C ASP A 73 4.37 -6.91 9.05
N ARG A 74 4.64 -8.22 8.95
CA ARG A 74 4.78 -8.91 7.66
C ARG A 74 3.57 -8.70 6.77
N ASN A 75 2.36 -8.93 7.29
CA ASN A 75 1.13 -8.76 6.51
C ASN A 75 0.94 -7.30 6.05
N ARG A 76 1.34 -6.31 6.87
CA ARG A 76 1.34 -4.90 6.47
C ARG A 76 2.34 -4.62 5.36
N HIS A 77 3.56 -5.15 5.47
CA HIS A 77 4.60 -5.03 4.45
C HIS A 77 4.15 -5.69 3.14
N GLU A 78 3.65 -6.92 3.19
CA GLU A 78 3.10 -7.64 2.05
C GLU A 78 1.93 -6.91 1.40
N ALA A 79 1.03 -6.32 2.19
CA ALA A 79 -0.06 -5.50 1.67
C ALA A 79 0.46 -4.22 0.98
N ALA A 80 1.47 -3.57 1.55
CA ALA A 80 2.10 -2.39 0.94
C ALA A 80 2.81 -2.75 -0.36
N VAL A 81 3.59 -3.84 -0.37
CA VAL A 81 4.25 -4.36 -1.58
C VAL A 81 3.22 -4.80 -2.61
N SER A 82 2.16 -5.50 -2.22
CA SER A 82 1.12 -5.97 -3.14
C SER A 82 0.35 -4.79 -3.75
N ARG A 83 -0.02 -3.77 -2.97
CA ARG A 83 -0.69 -2.56 -3.49
C ARG A 83 0.16 -1.83 -4.53
N ALA A 84 1.47 -1.91 -4.43
CA ALA A 84 2.34 -1.30 -5.42
C ALA A 84 2.81 -2.23 -6.54
N ARG A 85 2.72 -3.55 -6.33
CA ARG A 85 2.89 -4.56 -7.38
C ARG A 85 1.67 -4.68 -8.27
N VAL A 86 0.50 -4.22 -7.84
CA VAL A 86 -0.66 -3.99 -8.72
C VAL A 86 -0.31 -2.81 -9.64
N ASP A 87 0.49 -3.17 -10.64
CA ASP A 87 0.50 -2.73 -12.02
C ASP A 87 0.53 -1.23 -12.28
N VAL A 88 1.66 -0.59 -11.91
CA VAL A 88 2.02 0.78 -12.37
C VAL A 88 3.20 0.78 -13.34
N THR A 89 4.07 -0.24 -13.28
CA THR A 89 5.35 -0.31 -14.03
C THR A 89 5.22 -0.15 -15.54
N ASP A 90 4.00 -0.27 -16.07
CA ASP A 90 3.71 -0.11 -17.49
C ASP A 90 2.47 0.75 -17.80
N VAL A 91 1.86 1.40 -16.81
CA VAL A 91 0.59 2.12 -17.02
C VAL A 91 0.79 3.35 -17.89
N ARG A 92 1.84 4.16 -17.65
CA ARG A 92 2.13 5.33 -18.49
C ARG A 92 2.39 4.92 -19.94
N ARG A 93 3.28 3.96 -20.17
CA ARG A 93 3.58 3.44 -21.52
C ARG A 93 2.32 2.95 -22.22
N ARG A 94 1.53 2.10 -21.56
CA ARG A 94 0.29 1.54 -22.11
C ARG A 94 -0.79 2.60 -22.34
N TRP A 95 -0.84 3.63 -21.49
CA TRP A 95 -1.77 4.74 -21.63
C TRP A 95 -1.44 5.61 -22.86
N GLU A 96 -0.15 5.96 -23.02
CA GLU A 96 0.35 6.77 -24.15
C GLU A 96 0.34 6.01 -25.48
N ALA A 97 0.62 4.70 -25.45
CA ALA A 97 0.57 3.82 -26.62
C ALA A 97 -0.87 3.41 -27.03
N ASP A 98 -1.87 3.89 -26.30
CA ASP A 98 -3.29 3.53 -26.47
C ASP A 98 -3.55 2.01 -26.39
N GLU A 99 -2.70 1.29 -25.64
CA GLU A 99 -2.84 -0.14 -25.32
C GLU A 99 -3.91 -0.39 -24.22
N LEU A 100 -4.41 0.68 -23.60
CA LEU A 100 -5.49 0.63 -22.61
C LEU A 100 -6.82 1.06 -23.24
N ASP A 101 -7.83 0.21 -23.11
CA ASP A 101 -9.20 0.58 -23.47
C ASP A 101 -9.78 1.63 -22.49
N LEU A 102 -10.89 2.27 -22.88
CA LEU A 102 -11.55 3.29 -22.06
C LEU A 102 -12.01 2.75 -20.70
N SER A 103 -12.37 1.47 -20.60
CA SER A 103 -12.80 0.86 -19.34
C SER A 103 -11.61 0.68 -18.39
N GLN A 104 -10.46 0.27 -18.91
CA GLN A 104 -9.20 0.15 -18.18
C GLN A 104 -8.70 1.51 -17.73
N LYS A 105 -8.68 2.52 -18.61
CA LYS A 105 -8.34 3.91 -18.25
C LYS A 105 -9.24 4.43 -17.11
N ARG A 106 -10.55 4.18 -17.19
CA ARG A 106 -11.51 4.57 -16.12
C ARG A 106 -11.30 3.80 -14.83
N ALA A 107 -10.84 2.54 -14.89
CA ALA A 107 -10.52 1.76 -13.70
C ALA A 107 -9.36 2.38 -12.93
N TYR A 108 -8.25 2.69 -13.62
CA TYR A 108 -7.09 3.36 -12.99
C TYR A 108 -7.44 4.72 -12.39
N VAL A 109 -8.26 5.53 -13.11
CA VAL A 109 -8.74 6.82 -12.56
C VAL A 109 -9.57 6.61 -11.29
N ARG A 110 -10.45 5.61 -11.25
CA ARG A 110 -11.28 5.30 -10.06
C ARG A 110 -10.47 4.70 -8.91
N GLU A 111 -9.36 4.04 -9.21
CA GLU A 111 -8.45 3.50 -8.21
C GLU A 111 -7.63 4.60 -7.53
N ALA A 112 -7.15 5.57 -8.32
CA ALA A 112 -6.36 6.69 -7.81
C ALA A 112 -7.24 7.78 -7.17
N LEU A 113 -8.31 8.20 -7.83
CA LEU A 113 -9.15 9.33 -7.44
C LEU A 113 -10.46 8.90 -6.78
N HIS A 114 -10.76 9.56 -5.67
CA HIS A 114 -12.07 9.52 -5.03
C HIS A 114 -13.03 10.49 -5.72
N ALA A 115 -12.60 11.73 -5.95
CA ALA A 115 -13.37 12.76 -6.63
C ALA A 115 -12.49 13.85 -7.25
N VAL A 116 -13.08 14.62 -8.17
CA VAL A 116 -12.51 15.86 -8.71
C VAL A 116 -13.54 16.95 -8.49
N ILE A 117 -13.18 17.97 -7.70
CA ILE A 117 -14.02 19.14 -7.44
C ILE A 117 -13.60 20.24 -8.41
N VAL A 118 -14.57 20.83 -9.11
CA VAL A 118 -14.34 21.88 -10.09
C VAL A 118 -14.93 23.19 -9.57
N HIS A 119 -14.08 24.15 -9.26
CA HIS A 119 -14.47 25.48 -8.82
C HIS A 119 -14.88 26.38 -10.00
N PRO A 120 -15.79 27.34 -9.78
CA PRO A 120 -16.24 28.24 -10.83
C PRO A 120 -15.14 29.25 -11.22
N ALA A 121 -14.90 29.41 -12.52
CA ALA A 121 -13.90 30.35 -13.09
C ALA A 121 -14.29 31.85 -13.03
N GLY A 122 -15.30 32.22 -12.23
CA GLY A 122 -15.80 33.60 -12.13
C GLY A 122 -16.63 34.10 -13.34
N LYS A 123 -16.95 35.40 -13.37
CA LYS A 123 -17.68 36.07 -14.46
C LYS A 123 -16.76 37.07 -15.20
N GLY A 124 -16.59 36.94 -16.51
CA GLY A 124 -15.84 37.92 -17.33
C GLY A 124 -15.19 37.33 -18.59
N ARG A 125 -14.51 38.16 -19.41
CA ARG A 125 -13.77 37.70 -20.62
C ARG A 125 -12.63 36.72 -20.29
N GLY A 126 -12.07 36.77 -19.08
CA GLY A 126 -11.09 35.80 -18.58
C GLY A 126 -11.65 34.40 -18.31
N ALA A 127 -12.97 34.28 -18.07
CA ALA A 127 -13.63 32.99 -17.87
C ALA A 127 -13.87 32.20 -19.18
N ARG A 128 -13.53 32.78 -20.34
CA ARG A 128 -13.87 32.22 -21.66
C ARG A 128 -12.69 31.66 -22.46
N GLY A 129 -11.47 31.69 -21.93
CA GLY A 129 -10.29 31.44 -22.77
C GLY A 129 -9.20 30.53 -22.21
N THR A 130 -9.04 30.43 -20.90
CA THR A 130 -7.85 29.78 -20.32
C THR A 130 -8.24 28.75 -19.27
N PHE A 131 -7.73 27.54 -19.44
CA PHE A 131 -7.83 26.49 -18.43
C PHE A 131 -6.94 26.88 -17.24
N ASP A 132 -7.54 26.93 -16.06
CA ASP A 132 -6.86 27.22 -14.80
C ASP A 132 -6.86 25.94 -13.93
N PRO A 133 -5.69 25.29 -13.74
CA PRO A 133 -5.60 24.08 -12.93
C PRO A 133 -5.87 24.33 -11.44
N ASP A 134 -5.73 25.57 -10.95
CA ASP A 134 -5.95 25.91 -9.53
C ASP A 134 -7.44 25.88 -9.15
N LEU A 135 -8.32 25.81 -10.15
CA LEU A 135 -9.76 25.59 -9.95
C LEU A 135 -10.13 24.10 -9.82
N LEU A 136 -9.16 23.19 -9.90
CA LEU A 136 -9.38 21.76 -9.70
C LEU A 136 -8.82 21.31 -8.36
N GLU A 137 -9.68 20.70 -7.55
CA GLU A 137 -9.27 20.01 -6.33
C GLU A 137 -9.41 18.49 -6.54
N LEU A 138 -8.28 17.77 -6.42
CA LEU A 138 -8.21 16.32 -6.60
C LEU A 138 -8.26 15.63 -5.24
N LEU A 139 -9.31 14.84 -4.99
CA LEU A 139 -9.43 14.01 -3.80
C LEU A 139 -8.94 12.60 -4.12
N TRP A 140 -7.85 12.19 -3.48
CA TRP A 140 -7.22 10.88 -3.68
C TRP A 140 -7.85 9.80 -2.79
N ARG A 141 -7.82 8.54 -3.23
CA ARG A 141 -8.14 7.40 -2.35
C ARG A 141 -6.95 7.05 -1.47
N GLU A 142 -7.19 6.76 -0.19
CA GLU A 142 -6.20 6.20 0.75
C GLU A 142 -5.92 4.71 0.50
#